data_AF-A0A5E5PBX1-F1
#
_entry.id   AF-A0A5E5PBX1-F1
#
_cell.length_a   1.000
_cell.length_b   1.000
_cell.length_c   1.000
_cell.angle_alpha   90.00
_cell.angle_beta   90.00
_cell.angle_gamma   90.00
#
_symmetry.space_group_name_H-M   'P 1'
#
loop_
_entity.id
_entity.type
_entity.pdbx_description
1 polymer ?
#
loop_
_entity_poly.entity_id
_entity_poly.type
_entity_poly.pdbx_seq_one_letter_code
_entity_poly.pdbx_strand_id
1 'polypeptide(L)'
;MPTPHDSCLTERHLILFAKIVRSFAGYERLIDDAAITLSKADPTCFSLLTRGNDFRARRTMLLDVLRQVDYPMDRYDRISAQLLIPYTYSMLLHDIVHSEWTRHVPSNGIQPAWIFRCAPSVLPVRDWSDTGVEDPLPRSADEYSYTLEQLETVADTLSEGRRDFAAYLLAAGLLCATP
;
A
#
# COMPACT_ATOMS: atom_id res chain seq x y z
N MET A 1 -13.92 21.90 28.35
CA MET A 1 -14.46 20.53 28.46
C MET A 1 -14.13 19.81 27.16
N PRO A 2 -13.53 18.62 27.20
CA PRO A 2 -13.18 17.89 25.99
C PRO A 2 -14.47 17.43 25.30
N THR A 3 -14.69 17.89 24.07
CA THR A 3 -15.74 17.38 23.19
C THR A 3 -15.48 15.90 22.92
N PRO A 4 -16.50 15.03 22.86
CA PRO A 4 -16.29 13.67 22.37
C PRO A 4 -15.68 13.79 20.98
N HIS A 5 -14.46 13.28 20.80
CA HIS A 5 -13.91 13.07 19.47
C HIS A 5 -14.80 11.99 18.82
N ASP A 6 -15.88 12.42 18.18
CA ASP A 6 -16.62 11.61 17.24
C ASP A 6 -15.64 11.24 16.13
N SER A 7 -14.97 10.09 16.30
CA SER A 7 -14.06 9.56 15.29
C SER A 7 -14.76 9.59 13.94
N CYS A 8 -14.13 10.24 12.96
CA CYS A 8 -14.68 10.31 11.61
C CYS A 8 -14.69 8.91 10.95
N LEU A 9 -13.83 8.01 11.43
CA LEU A 9 -13.67 6.64 10.96
C LEU A 9 -14.68 5.72 11.63
N THR A 10 -15.44 5.01 10.80
CA THR A 10 -16.30 3.91 11.25
C THR A 10 -15.50 2.61 11.40
N GLU A 11 -16.06 1.60 12.07
CA GLU A 11 -15.47 0.26 12.17
C GLU A 11 -15.09 -0.31 10.80
N ARG A 12 -15.92 -0.09 9.78
CA ARG A 12 -15.64 -0.56 8.40
C ARG A 12 -14.39 0.08 7.80
N HIS A 13 -14.12 1.36 8.10
CA HIS A 13 -12.87 2.00 7.68
C HIS A 13 -11.66 1.31 8.32
N LEU A 14 -11.71 1.05 9.62
CA LEU A 14 -10.62 0.40 10.34
C LEU A 14 -10.35 -1.02 9.84
N ILE A 15 -11.40 -1.79 9.52
CA ILE A 15 -11.28 -3.12 8.92
C ILE A 15 -10.59 -3.04 7.55
N LEU A 16 -11.00 -2.09 6.70
CA LEU A 16 -10.41 -1.90 5.38
C LEU A 16 -8.96 -1.42 5.46
N PHE A 17 -8.66 -0.48 6.35
CA PHE A 17 -7.29 -0.02 6.62
C PHE A 17 -6.40 -1.18 7.04
N ALA A 18 -6.86 -2.02 7.98
CA ALA A 18 -6.11 -3.20 8.41
C ALA A 18 -5.90 -4.20 7.27
N LYS A 19 -6.86 -4.37 6.35
CA LYS A 19 -6.73 -5.24 5.17
C LYS A 19 -5.72 -4.71 4.16
N ILE A 20 -5.71 -3.40 3.93
CA ILE A 20 -4.72 -2.72 3.07
C ILE A 20 -3.31 -2.87 3.66
N VAL A 21 -3.12 -2.51 4.93
CA VAL A 21 -1.83 -2.63 5.64
C VAL A 21 -1.30 -4.07 5.60
N ARG A 22 -2.14 -5.07 5.89
CA ARG A 22 -1.74 -6.48 5.81
C ARG A 22 -1.39 -6.92 4.39
N SER A 23 -2.04 -6.36 3.37
CA SER A 23 -1.72 -6.67 1.98
C SER A 23 -0.32 -6.17 1.63
N PHE A 24 0.04 -4.94 2.04
CA PHE A 24 1.40 -4.41 1.88
C PHE A 24 2.44 -5.26 2.61
N ALA A 25 2.23 -5.59 3.89
CA ALA A 25 3.14 -6.48 4.62
C ALA A 25 3.30 -7.85 3.92
N GLY A 26 2.23 -8.36 3.31
CA GLY A 26 2.27 -9.57 2.49
C GLY A 26 3.12 -9.41 1.22
N TYR A 27 3.05 -8.27 0.53
CA TYR A 27 3.94 -7.99 -0.61
C TYR A 27 5.40 -7.85 -0.17
N GLU A 28 5.67 -7.12 0.92
CA GLU A 28 7.02 -6.93 1.45
C GLU A 28 7.69 -8.26 1.76
N ARG A 29 6.95 -9.18 2.41
CA ARG A 29 7.43 -10.54 2.65
C ARG A 29 7.76 -11.28 1.35
N LEU A 30 6.88 -11.23 0.35
CA LEU A 30 7.13 -11.89 -0.94
C LEU A 30 8.35 -11.32 -1.65
N ILE A 31 8.57 -10.00 -1.54
CA ILE A 31 9.74 -9.32 -2.06
C ILE A 31 11.01 -9.82 -1.35
N ASP A 32 10.99 -9.86 -0.02
CA ASP A 32 12.13 -10.31 0.77
C ASP A 32 12.47 -11.78 0.48
N ASP A 33 11.46 -12.66 0.42
CA ASP A 33 11.63 -14.08 0.09
C ASP A 33 12.23 -14.26 -1.32
N ALA A 34 11.78 -13.49 -2.30
CA ALA A 34 12.32 -13.51 -3.66
C ALA A 34 13.77 -13.01 -3.71
N ALA A 35 14.07 -11.91 -3.02
CA ALA A 35 15.41 -11.33 -2.96
C ALA A 35 16.41 -12.26 -2.26
N ILE A 36 16.00 -12.91 -1.17
CA ILE A 36 16.78 -13.95 -0.48
C ILE A 36 17.10 -15.10 -1.45
N THR A 37 16.08 -15.59 -2.17
CA THR A 37 16.24 -16.70 -3.13
C THR A 37 17.21 -16.35 -4.26
N LEU A 38 17.13 -15.12 -4.79
CA LEU A 38 18.01 -14.65 -5.87
C LEU A 38 19.46 -14.44 -5.40
N SER A 39 19.63 -13.81 -4.24
CA SER A 39 20.95 -13.47 -3.69
C SER A 39 21.64 -14.65 -3.00
N LYS A 40 20.89 -15.72 -2.67
CA LYS A 40 21.32 -16.83 -1.81
C LYS A 40 21.81 -16.34 -0.43
N ALA A 41 21.28 -15.21 0.02
CA ALA A 41 21.60 -14.64 1.32
C ALA A 41 21.00 -15.48 2.46
N ASP A 42 21.60 -15.38 3.64
CA ASP A 42 20.98 -15.92 4.85
C ASP A 42 19.71 -15.13 5.18
N PRO A 43 18.54 -15.77 5.39
CA PRO A 43 17.28 -15.08 5.66
C PRO A 43 17.32 -14.17 6.89
N THR A 44 18.08 -14.55 7.93
CA THR A 44 18.18 -13.80 9.18
C THR A 44 18.97 -12.52 8.95
N CYS A 45 20.13 -12.63 8.30
CA CYS A 45 20.95 -11.48 7.92
C CYS A 45 20.19 -10.52 7.01
N PHE A 46 19.46 -11.05 6.03
CA PHE A 46 18.66 -10.24 5.12
C PHE A 46 17.57 -9.47 5.87
N SER A 47 16.81 -10.15 6.73
CA SER A 47 15.74 -9.54 7.54
C SER A 47 16.26 -8.43 8.45
N LEU A 48 17.48 -8.57 9.00
CA LEU A 48 18.11 -7.53 9.82
C LEU A 48 18.47 -6.29 9.00
N LEU A 49 18.96 -6.47 7.77
CA LEU A 49 19.32 -5.38 6.87
C LEU A 49 18.09 -4.65 6.31
N THR A 50 16.99 -5.36 6.06
CA THR A 50 15.78 -4.79 5.45
C THR A 50 14.71 -4.36 6.45
N ARG A 51 14.95 -4.51 7.76
CA ARG A 51 13.95 -4.21 8.80
C ARG A 51 13.40 -2.78 8.75
N GLY A 52 14.25 -1.81 8.45
CA GLY A 52 13.88 -0.39 8.39
C GLY A 52 13.35 0.07 7.04
N ASN A 53 13.37 -0.80 6.03
CA ASN A 53 12.93 -0.43 4.70
C ASN A 53 11.40 -0.41 4.64
N ASP A 54 10.85 0.56 3.94
CA ASP A 54 9.46 0.59 3.55
C ASP A 54 9.25 -0.21 2.26
N PHE A 55 8.00 -0.34 1.84
CA PHE A 55 7.65 -1.01 0.58
C PHE A 55 8.42 -0.44 -0.62
N ARG A 56 8.58 0.89 -0.71
CA ARG A 56 9.26 1.55 -1.83
C ARG A 56 10.73 1.15 -1.88
N ALA A 57 11.44 1.19 -0.75
CA ALA A 57 12.83 0.77 -0.66
C ALA A 57 13.00 -0.74 -0.98
N ARG A 58 12.12 -1.61 -0.44
CA ARG A 58 12.13 -3.05 -0.76
C ARG A 58 11.91 -3.33 -2.24
N ARG A 59 10.97 -2.64 -2.88
CA ARG A 59 10.71 -2.75 -4.33
C ARG A 59 11.97 -2.39 -5.13
N THR A 60 12.60 -1.26 -4.84
CA THR A 60 13.83 -0.82 -5.54
C THR A 60 14.94 -1.86 -5.36
N MET A 61 15.17 -2.30 -4.14
CA MET A 61 16.15 -3.33 -3.81
C MET A 61 15.93 -4.61 -4.64
N LEU A 62 14.71 -5.13 -4.70
CA LEU A 62 14.45 -6.35 -5.49
C LEU A 62 14.71 -6.14 -6.99
N LEU A 63 14.29 -5.01 -7.54
CA LEU A 63 14.53 -4.70 -8.95
C LEU A 63 16.03 -4.56 -9.24
N ASP A 64 16.81 -4.02 -8.32
CA ASP A 64 18.26 -3.92 -8.46
C ASP A 64 18.94 -5.28 -8.33
N VAL A 65 18.50 -6.15 -7.40
CA VAL A 65 18.98 -7.54 -7.29
C VAL A 65 18.69 -8.31 -8.58
N LEU A 66 17.49 -8.20 -9.14
CA LEU A 66 17.13 -8.84 -10.41
C LEU A 66 18.04 -8.40 -11.56
N ARG A 67 18.39 -7.11 -11.61
CA ARG A 67 19.35 -6.59 -12.60
C ARG A 67 20.75 -7.13 -12.38
N GLN A 68 21.21 -7.20 -11.11
CA GLN A 68 22.55 -7.67 -10.77
C GLN A 68 22.78 -9.13 -11.13
N VAL A 69 21.73 -9.96 -11.07
CA VAL A 69 21.81 -11.40 -11.42
C VAL A 69 21.45 -11.67 -12.89
N ASP A 70 21.39 -10.64 -13.73
CA ASP A 70 21.01 -10.72 -15.15
C ASP A 70 19.69 -11.51 -15.37
N TYR A 71 18.68 -11.23 -14.54
CA TYR A 71 17.41 -11.94 -14.60
C TYR A 71 16.71 -11.71 -15.96
N PRO A 72 16.07 -12.73 -16.57
CA PRO A 72 15.48 -12.60 -17.90
C PRO A 72 14.53 -11.41 -18.02
N MET A 73 14.72 -10.58 -19.05
CA MET A 73 14.03 -9.29 -19.18
C MET A 73 12.50 -9.43 -19.18
N ASP A 74 11.96 -10.41 -19.91
CA ASP A 74 10.50 -10.66 -19.95
C ASP A 74 9.91 -10.94 -18.55
N ARG A 75 10.69 -11.60 -17.69
CA ARG A 75 10.28 -11.91 -16.31
C ARG A 75 10.49 -10.72 -15.39
N TYR A 76 11.56 -9.98 -15.58
CA TYR A 76 11.81 -8.71 -14.89
C TYR A 76 10.65 -7.74 -15.08
N ASP A 77 10.23 -7.52 -16.33
CA ASP A 77 9.14 -6.60 -16.66
C ASP A 77 7.82 -7.02 -16.01
N ARG A 78 7.56 -8.33 -15.96
CA ARG A 78 6.37 -8.87 -15.29
C ARG A 78 6.39 -8.64 -13.78
N ILE A 79 7.54 -8.84 -13.11
CA ILE A 79 7.70 -8.52 -11.67
C ILE A 79 7.50 -7.01 -11.46
N SER A 80 8.14 -6.18 -12.28
CA SER A 80 8.01 -4.73 -12.20
C SER A 80 6.56 -4.26 -12.35
N ALA A 81 5.83 -4.82 -13.31
CA ALA A 81 4.43 -4.52 -13.56
C ALA A 81 3.53 -4.95 -12.38
N GLN A 82 3.73 -6.15 -11.82
CA GLN A 82 2.94 -6.61 -10.67
C GLN A 82 3.21 -5.77 -9.41
N LEU A 83 4.44 -5.29 -9.22
CA LEU A 83 4.80 -4.40 -8.11
C LEU A 83 4.38 -2.94 -8.32
N LEU A 84 3.95 -2.57 -9.54
CA LEU A 84 3.42 -1.23 -9.80
C LEU A 84 2.08 -1.02 -9.09
N ILE A 85 1.26 -2.07 -8.97
CA ILE A 85 -0.04 -2.04 -8.30
C ILE A 85 0.11 -1.54 -6.85
N PRO A 86 0.83 -2.22 -5.94
CA PRO A 86 1.03 -1.71 -4.58
C PRO A 86 1.79 -0.38 -4.55
N TYR A 87 2.70 -0.12 -5.52
CA TYR A 87 3.38 1.17 -5.60
C TYR A 87 2.42 2.35 -5.83
N THR A 88 1.38 2.19 -6.67
CA THR A 88 0.37 3.24 -6.89
C THR A 88 -0.42 3.61 -5.63
N TYR A 89 -0.54 2.67 -4.68
CA TYR A 89 -1.25 2.88 -3.43
C TYR A 89 -0.33 3.14 -2.22
N SER A 90 0.98 3.33 -2.43
CA SER A 90 1.93 3.53 -1.33
C SER A 90 1.63 4.79 -0.52
N MET A 91 1.10 5.83 -1.18
CA MET A 91 0.68 7.05 -0.49
C MET A 91 -0.52 6.80 0.42
N LEU A 92 -1.49 5.99 -0.01
CA LEU A 92 -2.62 5.61 0.83
C LEU A 92 -2.16 4.79 2.04
N LEU A 93 -1.18 3.89 1.88
CA LEU A 93 -0.58 3.20 3.02
C LEU A 93 0.04 4.20 4.00
N HIS A 94 0.83 5.15 3.51
CA HIS A 94 1.43 6.19 4.32
C HIS A 94 0.36 6.99 5.09
N ASP A 95 -0.70 7.42 4.40
CA ASP A 95 -1.82 8.15 5.00
C ASP A 95 -2.52 7.32 6.09
N ILE A 96 -2.73 6.02 5.87
CA ILE A 96 -3.36 5.12 6.85
C ILE A 96 -2.52 5.01 8.12
N VAL A 97 -1.20 4.99 8.01
CA VAL A 97 -0.30 4.75 9.14
C VAL A 97 0.05 6.03 9.89
N HIS A 98 0.18 7.15 9.18
CA HIS A 98 0.80 8.37 9.71
C HIS A 98 -0.14 9.57 9.80
N SER A 99 -1.27 9.58 9.09
CA SER A 99 -2.15 10.75 9.07
C SER A 99 -3.30 10.63 10.07
N GLU A 100 -3.70 11.79 10.58
CA GLU A 100 -5.03 11.93 11.16
C GLU A 100 -6.08 11.92 10.04
N TRP A 101 -7.31 11.50 10.34
CA TRP A 101 -8.38 11.41 9.35
C TRP A 101 -9.51 12.35 9.71
N THR A 102 -10.13 12.98 8.70
CA THR A 102 -11.30 13.86 8.89
C THR A 102 -12.40 13.54 7.89
N ARG A 103 -13.64 13.93 8.22
CA ARG A 103 -14.77 13.79 7.28
C ARG A 103 -14.61 14.78 6.14
N HIS A 104 -14.68 14.28 4.92
CA HIS A 104 -14.67 15.09 3.71
C HIS A 104 -16.10 15.39 3.25
N VAL A 105 -16.35 16.66 2.91
CA VAL A 105 -17.59 17.11 2.25
C VAL A 105 -17.19 17.65 0.87
N PRO A 106 -17.66 17.04 -0.24
CA PRO A 106 -17.27 17.46 -1.59
C PRO A 106 -17.60 18.93 -1.87
N SER A 107 -16.64 19.65 -2.44
CA SER A 107 -16.73 21.10 -2.69
C SER A 107 -17.89 21.52 -3.61
N ASN A 108 -18.31 20.63 -4.52
CA ASN A 108 -19.41 20.86 -5.48
C ASN A 108 -20.75 20.19 -5.08
N GLY A 109 -20.83 19.61 -3.88
CA GLY A 109 -22.03 18.91 -3.43
C GLY A 109 -23.01 19.83 -2.69
N ILE A 110 -24.02 20.37 -3.38
CA ILE A 110 -25.23 20.88 -2.70
C ILE A 110 -26.06 19.65 -2.28
N GLN A 111 -25.58 18.88 -1.30
CA GLN A 111 -26.31 17.72 -0.79
C GLN A 111 -26.63 17.90 0.69
N PRO A 112 -27.91 18.04 1.06
CA PRO A 112 -28.30 18.10 2.45
C PRO A 112 -28.02 16.76 3.12
N ALA A 113 -27.09 16.75 4.08
CA ALA A 113 -26.61 15.56 4.78
C ALA A 113 -27.73 14.74 5.47
N TRP A 114 -28.91 15.33 5.69
CA TRP A 114 -30.07 14.71 6.33
C TRP A 114 -30.95 13.86 5.40
N ILE A 115 -30.84 14.02 4.07
CA ILE A 115 -31.69 13.29 3.11
C ILE A 115 -31.09 11.95 2.73
N PHE A 116 -29.79 11.92 2.42
CA PHE A 116 -29.20 10.77 1.72
C PHE A 116 -28.43 9.77 2.59
N ARG A 117 -28.14 10.07 3.87
CA ARG A 117 -27.33 9.21 4.76
C ARG A 117 -26.13 8.56 4.04
N CYS A 118 -25.50 9.27 3.11
CA CYS A 118 -24.36 8.73 2.38
C CYS A 118 -23.21 8.48 3.36
N ALA A 119 -22.51 7.36 3.21
CA ALA A 119 -21.34 7.07 4.03
C ALA A 119 -20.32 8.22 3.83
N PRO A 120 -19.87 8.88 4.91
CA PRO A 120 -18.97 10.02 4.77
C PRO A 120 -17.67 9.56 4.13
N SER A 121 -17.26 10.22 3.04
CA SER A 121 -15.89 10.14 2.54
C SER A 121 -14.93 10.66 3.61
N VAL A 122 -13.72 10.09 3.65
CA VAL A 122 -12.68 10.47 4.61
C VAL A 122 -11.48 11.02 3.86
N LEU A 123 -10.82 12.03 4.42
CA LEU A 123 -9.58 12.59 3.89
C LEU A 123 -8.48 12.52 4.95
N PRO A 124 -7.23 12.23 4.58
CA PRO A 124 -6.10 12.32 5.48
C PRO A 124 -5.70 13.80 5.67
N VAL A 125 -5.52 14.20 6.93
CA VAL A 125 -4.92 15.48 7.29
C VAL A 125 -3.42 15.32 7.16
N ARG A 126 -2.86 15.90 6.10
CA ARG A 126 -1.42 15.88 5.84
C ARG A 126 -0.81 17.17 6.37
N ASP A 127 0.02 17.06 7.41
CA ASP A 127 1.00 18.09 7.72
C ASP A 127 2.20 17.86 6.80
N TRP A 128 2.33 18.70 5.77
CA TRP A 128 3.37 18.60 4.72
C TRP A 128 4.81 18.82 5.23
N SER A 129 5.04 18.74 6.54
CA SER A 129 6.35 18.88 7.17
C SER A 129 7.11 17.56 7.36
N ASP A 130 6.51 16.42 7.01
CA ASP A 130 7.18 15.12 7.14
C ASP A 130 8.29 14.95 6.09
N THR A 131 9.54 15.03 6.58
CA THR A 131 10.76 14.80 5.81
C THR A 131 10.79 13.36 5.28
N GLY A 132 10.45 13.16 4.01
CA GLY A 132 10.52 11.85 3.35
C GLY A 132 9.46 11.60 2.29
N VAL A 133 8.42 12.43 2.24
CA VAL A 133 7.36 12.36 1.23
C VAL A 133 7.72 13.33 0.10
N GLU A 134 7.88 12.83 -1.14
CA GLU A 134 7.90 13.72 -2.31
C GLU A 134 6.61 14.53 -2.30
N ASP A 135 6.70 15.87 -2.33
CA ASP A 135 5.55 16.75 -2.46
C ASP A 135 4.65 16.19 -3.57
N PRO A 136 3.46 15.66 -3.24
CA PRO A 136 2.59 15.20 -4.29
C PRO A 136 2.18 16.45 -5.08
N LEU A 137 2.12 16.29 -6.40
CA LEU A 137 1.62 17.33 -7.31
C LEU A 137 0.38 18.01 -6.68
N PRO A 138 0.23 19.34 -6.81
CA PRO A 138 -0.90 20.06 -6.24
C PRO A 138 -2.20 19.56 -6.88
N ARG A 139 -2.78 18.52 -6.29
CA ARG A 139 -4.05 17.92 -6.63
C ARG A 139 -5.12 18.53 -5.75
N SER A 140 -6.34 18.61 -6.26
CA SER A 140 -7.47 19.12 -5.50
C SER A 140 -7.71 18.29 -4.22
N ALA A 141 -8.21 18.88 -3.14
CA ALA A 141 -8.51 18.16 -1.90
C ALA A 141 -9.52 17.00 -2.12
N ASP A 142 -10.41 17.16 -3.11
CA ASP A 142 -11.36 16.13 -3.52
C ASP A 142 -10.66 14.87 -4.08
N GLU A 143 -9.47 15.00 -4.69
CA GLU A 143 -8.68 13.87 -5.22
C GLU A 143 -8.02 12.99 -4.14
N TYR A 144 -7.94 13.48 -2.91
CA TYR A 144 -7.38 12.73 -1.76
C TYR A 144 -8.47 12.20 -0.81
N SER A 145 -9.73 12.37 -1.17
CA SER A 145 -10.85 11.79 -0.43
C SER A 145 -11.07 10.33 -0.82
N TYR A 146 -11.37 9.50 0.19
CA TYR A 146 -11.65 8.09 0.00
C TYR A 146 -13.03 7.76 0.53
N THR A 147 -13.87 7.19 -0.33
CA THR A 147 -15.12 6.54 0.04
C THR A 147 -14.86 5.12 0.53
N LEU A 148 -15.81 4.54 1.28
CA LEU A 148 -15.73 3.13 1.68
C LEU A 148 -15.61 2.18 0.48
N GLU A 149 -16.33 2.45 -0.61
CA GLU A 149 -16.30 1.63 -1.83
C GLU A 149 -14.93 1.69 -2.52
N GLN A 150 -14.29 2.86 -2.56
CA GLN A 150 -12.93 3.00 -3.06
C GLN A 150 -11.93 2.22 -2.19
N LEU A 151 -12.02 2.34 -0.86
CA LEU A 151 -11.16 1.59 0.06
C LEU A 151 -11.35 0.07 -0.07
N GLU A 152 -12.59 -0.38 -0.27
CA GLU A 152 -12.92 -1.79 -0.52
C GLU A 152 -12.31 -2.28 -1.83
N THR A 153 -12.48 -1.50 -2.90
CA THR A 153 -11.88 -1.77 -4.21
C THR A 153 -10.36 -1.86 -4.13
N VAL A 154 -9.71 -0.92 -3.43
CA VAL A 154 -8.25 -0.94 -3.24
C VAL A 154 -7.83 -2.17 -2.45
N ALA A 155 -8.53 -2.49 -1.36
CA ALA A 155 -8.21 -3.65 -0.53
C ALA A 155 -8.35 -4.97 -1.31
N ASP A 156 -9.36 -5.10 -2.17
CA ASP A 156 -9.57 -6.27 -3.03
C ASP A 156 -8.51 -6.35 -4.12
N THR A 157 -8.22 -5.24 -4.80
CA THR A 157 -7.19 -5.14 -5.84
C THR A 157 -5.82 -5.53 -5.29
N LEU A 158 -5.44 -5.03 -4.11
CA LEU A 158 -4.18 -5.39 -3.46
C LEU A 158 -4.15 -6.86 -3.07
N SER A 159 -5.27 -7.40 -2.56
CA SER A 159 -5.37 -8.80 -2.13
C SER A 159 -5.28 -9.77 -3.31
N GLU A 160 -5.93 -9.46 -4.42
CA GLU A 160 -5.89 -10.23 -5.66
C GLU A 160 -4.51 -10.13 -6.32
N GLY A 161 -4.01 -8.92 -6.54
CA GLY A 161 -2.68 -8.71 -7.10
C GLY A 161 -1.58 -9.42 -6.31
N ARG A 162 -1.71 -9.49 -4.96
CA ARG A 162 -0.74 -10.19 -4.12
C ARG A 162 -0.79 -11.70 -4.34
N ARG A 163 -1.99 -12.28 -4.49
CA ARG A 163 -2.16 -13.70 -4.80
C ARG A 163 -1.54 -14.02 -6.17
N ASP A 164 -1.80 -13.18 -7.16
CA ASP A 164 -1.25 -13.35 -8.51
C ASP A 164 0.27 -13.19 -8.54
N PHE A 165 0.80 -12.24 -7.77
CA PHE A 165 2.23 -12.05 -7.60
C PHE A 165 2.88 -13.26 -6.93
N ALA A 166 2.31 -13.76 -5.82
CA ALA A 166 2.81 -14.95 -5.14
C ALA A 166 2.80 -16.19 -6.05
N ALA A 167 1.70 -16.41 -6.79
CA ALA A 167 1.58 -17.50 -7.74
C ALA A 167 2.64 -17.40 -8.86
N TYR A 168 2.88 -16.19 -9.36
CA TYR A 168 3.91 -15.95 -10.36
C TYR A 168 5.31 -16.20 -9.82
N LEU A 169 5.66 -15.68 -8.64
CA LEU A 169 6.98 -15.90 -8.04
C LEU A 169 7.24 -17.39 -7.75
N LEU A 170 6.21 -18.13 -7.31
CA LEU A 170 6.29 -19.57 -7.10
C LEU A 170 6.54 -20.31 -8.43
N ALA A 171 5.79 -19.97 -9.49
CA ALA A 171 5.98 -20.54 -10.82
C ALA A 171 7.37 -20.18 -11.42
N ALA A 172 7.91 -19.01 -11.08
CA ALA A 172 9.23 -18.57 -11.50
C ALA A 172 10.38 -19.19 -10.68
N GLY A 173 10.08 -19.97 -9.64
CA GLY A 173 11.06 -20.58 -8.73
C GLY A 173 11.73 -19.59 -7.78
N LEU A 174 11.12 -18.42 -7.56
CA LEU A 174 11.61 -17.37 -6.66
C LEU A 174 11.05 -17.50 -5.24
N LEU A 175 10.08 -18.38 -5.03
CA LEU A 175 9.62 -18.79 -3.70
C LEU A 175 9.89 -20.28 -3.54
N CYS A 176 10.42 -20.68 -2.39
CA CYS A 176 10.37 -22.07 -1.99
C CYS A 176 8.90 -22.44 -1.73
N ALA A 177 8.43 -23.54 -2.32
CA ALA A 177 7.25 -24.21 -1.80
C ALA A 177 7.54 -24.56 -0.35
N THR A 178 6.99 -23.81 0.60
CA THR A 178 7.03 -24.21 2.00
C THR A 178 6.43 -25.62 2.09
N PRO A 179 7.09 -26.57 2.76
CA PRO A 179 6.57 -27.91 2.96
C PRO A 179 5.22 -27.89 3.70
#